data_AF-A0ABD4KVH2-F1
#
_entry.id   AF-A0ABD4KVH2-F1
#
_cell.length_a   1.000
_cell.length_b   1.000
_cell.length_c   1.000
_cell.angle_alpha   90.00
_cell.angle_beta   90.00
_cell.angle_gamma   90.00
#
_symmetry.space_group_name_H-M   'P 1'
#
loop_
_entity.id
_entity.type
_entity.pdbx_description
1 polymer ?
#
loop_
_entity_poly.entity_id
_entity_poly.type
_entity_poly.pdbx_seq_one_letter_code
_entity_poly.pdbx_strand_id
1 'polypeptide(L)'
;RFQGILQKEFHASDTNAGGSEGVIADFLMGDNKFTTFVELKLPTTPLFGIAQNRAQSWKLSKELMEAYSQILEQKASGTLKIETTRDLYTDDYREINQNAYDSKTVLIVGSWEQVDKAVEPPGIK
;
A
#
# COMPACT_ATOMS: atom_id res chain seq x y z
N ARG A 1 7.94 -17.20 12.25
CA ARG A 1 8.95 -16.26 12.80
C ARG A 1 8.68 -14.94 12.10
N PHE A 2 8.54 -13.85 12.85
CA PHE A 2 7.91 -12.56 12.52
C PHE A 2 8.08 -12.06 11.08
N GLN A 3 7.07 -11.33 10.57
CA GLN A 3 7.12 -10.64 9.28
C GLN A 3 8.25 -9.60 9.28
N GLY A 4 9.39 -9.97 8.72
CA GLY A 4 10.51 -9.06 8.51
C GLY A 4 10.34 -8.28 7.22
N ILE A 5 11.06 -7.17 7.09
CA ILE A 5 11.21 -6.50 5.79
C ILE A 5 12.08 -7.39 4.91
N LEU A 6 11.54 -7.84 3.80
CA LEU A 6 12.26 -8.60 2.77
C LEU A 6 12.95 -7.62 1.82
N GLN A 7 12.21 -6.61 1.34
CA GLN A 7 12.71 -5.65 0.37
C GLN A 7 12.07 -4.27 0.62
N LYS A 8 12.86 -3.21 0.48
CA LYS A 8 12.37 -1.82 0.41
C LYS A 8 12.21 -1.42 -1.05
N GLU A 9 11.26 -0.54 -1.35
CA GLU A 9 10.98 -0.12 -2.73
C GLU A 9 10.84 -1.34 -3.68
N PHE A 10 9.96 -2.28 -3.32
CA PHE A 10 9.77 -3.50 -4.09
C PHE A 10 9.10 -3.20 -5.44
N HIS A 11 9.80 -3.53 -6.53
CA HIS A 11 9.30 -3.41 -7.90
C HIS A 11 8.30 -4.52 -8.20
N ALA A 12 7.02 -4.28 -7.96
CA ALA A 12 5.92 -5.21 -8.16
C ALA A 12 5.60 -5.50 -9.62
N SER A 13 5.96 -4.62 -10.55
CA SER A 13 5.90 -4.88 -11.99
C SER A 13 7.22 -4.51 -12.67
N ASP A 14 7.38 -4.94 -13.91
CA ASP A 14 8.47 -4.47 -14.75
C ASP A 14 8.16 -3.06 -15.27
N THR A 15 9.22 -2.31 -15.59
CA THR A 15 9.11 -1.03 -16.27
C THR A 15 8.86 -1.25 -17.76
N ASN A 16 8.15 -0.33 -18.40
CA ASN A 16 8.01 -0.34 -19.85
C ASN A 16 9.39 -0.13 -20.54
N ALA A 17 9.43 -0.20 -21.88
CA ALA A 17 10.66 -0.02 -22.65
C ALA A 17 11.34 1.36 -22.47
N GLY A 18 10.61 2.36 -21.94
CA GLY A 18 11.13 3.69 -21.60
C GLY A 18 11.70 3.79 -20.18
N GLY A 19 11.69 2.70 -19.39
CA GLY A 19 12.16 2.68 -18.01
C GLY A 19 11.24 3.39 -17.02
N SER A 20 10.02 3.75 -17.44
CA SER A 20 9.02 4.45 -16.62
C SER A 20 7.86 3.52 -16.26
N GLU A 21 7.00 3.97 -15.33
CA GLU A 21 5.69 3.36 -15.01
C GLU A 21 5.70 2.01 -14.28
N GLY A 22 6.85 1.58 -13.74
CA GLY A 22 6.88 0.41 -12.86
C GLY A 22 6.03 0.60 -11.60
N VAL A 23 5.28 -0.42 -11.21
CA VAL A 23 4.55 -0.45 -9.94
C VAL A 23 5.56 -0.75 -8.84
N ILE A 24 5.71 0.17 -7.89
CA ILE A 24 6.65 0.05 -6.77
C ILE A 24 5.86 0.15 -5.47
N ALA A 25 6.12 -0.76 -4.52
CA ALA A 25 5.62 -0.70 -3.15
C ALA A 25 6.73 -0.29 -2.18
N ASP A 26 6.41 0.45 -1.13
CA ASP A 26 7.44 0.91 -0.17
C ASP A 26 8.14 -0.25 0.53
N PHE A 27 7.39 -1.28 0.93
CA PHE A 27 7.97 -2.49 1.51
C PHE A 27 7.26 -3.76 1.05
N LEU A 28 8.07 -4.77 0.74
CA LEU A 28 7.65 -6.17 0.77
C LEU A 28 8.12 -6.75 2.09
N MET A 29 7.18 -7.20 2.91
CA MET A 29 7.42 -7.93 4.13
C MET A 29 7.07 -9.40 3.94
N GLY A 30 7.62 -10.27 4.78
CA GLY A 30 7.19 -11.65 4.78
C GLY A 30 7.78 -12.51 5.89
N ASP A 31 7.19 -13.68 6.02
CA ASP A 31 7.70 -14.79 6.81
C ASP A 31 7.86 -16.04 5.93
N ASN A 32 8.09 -17.20 6.53
CA ASN A 32 8.29 -18.44 5.77
C ASN A 32 7.06 -18.89 4.95
N LYS A 33 5.90 -18.25 5.08
CA LYS A 33 4.63 -18.71 4.50
C LYS A 33 3.86 -17.62 3.75
N PHE A 34 4.01 -16.36 4.16
CA PHE A 34 3.18 -15.27 3.68
C PHE A 34 4.01 -14.02 3.40
N THR A 35 3.60 -13.27 2.37
CA THR A 35 4.12 -11.95 2.07
C THR A 35 3.09 -10.86 2.38
N THR A 36 3.55 -9.63 2.56
CA THR A 36 2.71 -8.47 2.83
C THR A 36 3.29 -7.25 2.15
N PHE A 37 2.47 -6.60 1.33
CA PHE A 37 2.81 -5.34 0.67
C PHE A 37 2.42 -4.20 1.59
N VAL A 38 3.35 -3.26 1.79
CA VAL A 38 3.11 -2.06 2.60
C VAL A 38 3.32 -0.82 1.74
N GLU A 39 2.35 0.09 1.79
CA GLU A 39 2.40 1.43 1.19
C GLU A 39 2.20 2.47 2.28
N LEU A 40 3.04 3.50 2.28
CA LEU A 40 3.04 4.62 3.20
C LEU A 40 2.71 5.91 2.45
N LYS A 41 1.72 6.65 2.95
CA LYS A 41 1.45 8.02 2.50
C LYS A 41 1.89 9.02 3.55
N LEU A 42 2.04 10.27 3.11
CA LEU A 42 2.43 11.36 4.00
C LEU A 42 1.38 11.54 5.12
N PRO A 43 1.78 11.97 6.32
CA PRO A 43 0.88 12.24 7.43
C PRO A 43 0.01 13.49 7.23
N THR A 44 0.08 14.10 6.05
CA THR A 44 -0.71 15.24 5.59
C THR A 44 -1.65 14.86 4.45
N THR A 45 -1.66 13.58 4.03
CA THR A 45 -2.52 13.11 2.93
C THR A 45 -3.99 13.23 3.34
N PRO A 46 -4.80 14.01 2.61
CA PRO A 46 -6.22 14.17 2.93
C PRO A 46 -6.91 12.80 2.95
N LEU A 47 -7.74 12.54 3.96
CA LEU A 47 -8.61 11.37 4.08
C LEU A 47 -10.03 11.67 3.57
N PHE A 48 -10.49 12.91 3.77
CA PHE A 48 -11.82 13.36 3.37
C PHE A 48 -11.75 14.43 2.29
N GLY A 49 -12.74 14.41 1.39
CA GLY A 49 -12.94 15.44 0.39
C GLY A 49 -13.49 16.74 0.99
N ILE A 50 -13.41 17.83 0.22
CA ILE A 50 -13.76 19.19 0.69
C ILE A 50 -15.26 19.41 0.95
N ALA A 51 -16.13 18.48 0.52
CA ALA A 51 -17.57 18.62 0.64
C ALA A 51 -18.24 17.28 0.96
N GLN A 52 -19.36 17.35 1.67
CA GLN A 52 -20.20 16.18 1.95
C GLN A 52 -20.92 15.69 0.68
N ASN A 53 -21.30 14.42 0.70
CA ASN A 53 -22.18 13.84 -0.30
C ASN A 53 -23.65 14.23 -0.04
N ARG A 54 -24.56 13.80 -0.92
CA ARG A 54 -26.00 14.07 -0.80
C ARG A 54 -26.62 13.51 0.49
N ALA A 55 -26.00 12.50 1.09
CA ALA A 55 -26.40 11.89 2.35
C ALA A 55 -25.74 12.56 3.57
N GLN A 56 -25.20 13.78 3.44
CA GLN A 56 -24.57 14.55 4.52
C GLN A 56 -23.36 13.83 5.15
N SER A 57 -22.75 12.88 4.43
CA SER A 57 -21.53 12.19 4.87
C SER A 57 -20.31 12.76 4.18
N TRP A 58 -19.16 12.82 4.87
CA TRP A 58 -17.90 13.21 4.24
C TRP A 58 -17.54 12.25 3.11
N LYS A 59 -17.19 12.81 1.95
CA LYS A 59 -16.62 12.03 0.85
C LYS A 59 -15.22 11.57 1.25
N LEU A 60 -14.81 10.40 0.78
CA LEU A 60 -13.39 10.04 0.81
C LEU A 60 -12.64 10.96 -0.15
N SER A 61 -11.41 11.32 0.21
CA SER A 61 -10.54 12.12 -0.64
C SER A 61 -10.15 11.34 -1.90
N LYS A 62 -9.72 12.07 -2.93
CA LYS A 62 -9.20 11.45 -4.16
C LYS A 62 -7.91 10.70 -3.84
N GLU A 63 -7.05 11.31 -3.01
CA GLU A 63 -5.75 10.81 -2.61
C GLU A 63 -5.85 9.48 -1.85
N LEU A 64 -6.84 9.33 -0.96
CA LEU A 64 -7.10 8.08 -0.27
C LEU A 64 -7.54 6.99 -1.26
N MET A 65 -8.42 7.33 -2.20
CA MET A 65 -8.90 6.37 -3.20
C MET A 65 -7.80 5.95 -4.18
N GLU A 66 -6.91 6.88 -4.56
CA GLU A 66 -5.74 6.59 -5.38
C GLU A 66 -4.74 5.70 -4.63
N ALA A 67 -4.44 6.01 -3.37
CA ALA A 67 -3.57 5.17 -2.53
C ALA A 67 -4.15 3.76 -2.34
N TYR A 68 -5.47 3.65 -2.14
CA TYR A 68 -6.16 2.37 -2.07
C TYR A 68 -6.07 1.59 -3.38
N SER A 69 -6.24 2.25 -4.53
CA SER A 69 -6.11 1.61 -5.84
C SER A 69 -4.68 1.14 -6.10
N GLN A 70 -3.69 1.96 -5.72
CA GLN A 70 -2.28 1.65 -5.86
C GLN A 70 -1.86 0.41 -5.08
N ILE A 71 -2.24 0.29 -3.80
CA ILE A 71 -1.88 -0.89 -2.99
C ILE A 71 -2.56 -2.18 -3.49
N LEU A 72 -3.74 -2.09 -4.11
CA LEU A 72 -4.37 -3.23 -4.77
C LEU A 72 -3.61 -3.66 -6.01
N GLU A 73 -3.14 -2.71 -6.82
CA GLU A 73 -2.32 -2.99 -8.00
C GLU A 73 -0.97 -3.62 -7.61
N GLN A 74 -0.31 -3.08 -6.58
CA GLN A 74 0.91 -3.65 -6.00
C GLN A 74 0.70 -5.08 -5.55
N LYS A 75 -0.42 -5.39 -4.89
CA LYS A 75 -0.76 -6.76 -4.51
C LYS A 75 -0.93 -7.66 -5.73
N ALA A 76 -1.68 -7.23 -6.73
CA ALA A 76 -1.97 -8.03 -7.91
C ALA A 76 -0.69 -8.33 -8.70
N SER A 77 0.01 -7.28 -9.12
CA SER A 77 1.25 -7.40 -9.91
C SER A 77 2.37 -8.04 -9.10
N GLY A 78 2.55 -7.66 -7.83
CA GLY A 78 3.59 -8.19 -6.97
C GLY A 78 3.42 -9.66 -6.64
N THR A 79 2.18 -10.12 -6.41
CA THR A 79 1.90 -11.56 -6.21
C THR A 79 2.27 -12.36 -7.45
N LEU A 80 1.88 -11.89 -8.64
CA LEU A 80 2.24 -12.55 -9.90
C LEU A 80 3.75 -12.61 -10.08
N LYS A 81 4.46 -11.51 -9.79
CA LYS A 81 5.92 -11.45 -9.90
C LYS A 81 6.61 -12.46 -8.99
N ILE A 82 6.18 -12.54 -7.72
CA ILE A 82 6.71 -13.52 -6.75
C ILE A 82 6.47 -14.95 -7.20
N GLU A 83 5.30 -15.26 -7.78
CA GLU A 83 4.98 -16.63 -8.20
C GLU A 83 5.63 -17.05 -9.52
N THR A 84 5.92 -16.10 -10.41
CA THR A 84 6.39 -16.40 -11.77
C THR A 84 7.89 -16.17 -11.98
N THR A 85 8.51 -15.32 -11.16
CA THR A 85 9.94 -14.99 -11.28
C THR A 85 10.75 -15.90 -10.36
N ARG A 86 11.67 -16.68 -10.94
CA ARG A 86 12.54 -17.61 -10.18
C ARG A 86 13.71 -16.94 -9.48
N ASP A 87 14.09 -15.74 -9.91
CA ASP A 87 15.33 -15.06 -9.54
C ASP A 87 15.02 -13.72 -8.86
N LEU A 88 14.27 -13.75 -7.76
CA LEU A 88 14.00 -12.56 -6.94
C LEU A 88 15.02 -12.46 -5.83
N TYR A 89 15.72 -11.32 -5.79
CA TYR A 89 16.75 -11.05 -4.81
C TYR A 89 16.43 -9.78 -4.03
N THR A 90 16.83 -9.77 -2.76
CA THR A 90 16.88 -8.58 -1.93
C THR A 90 18.07 -7.70 -2.28
N ASP A 91 18.12 -6.47 -1.75
CA ASP A 91 19.26 -5.55 -1.92
C ASP A 91 20.62 -6.13 -1.52
N ASP A 92 20.63 -7.08 -0.56
CA ASP A 92 21.83 -7.78 -0.10
C ASP A 92 22.06 -9.12 -0.80
N TYR A 93 21.49 -9.30 -1.99
CA TYR A 93 21.64 -10.48 -2.87
C TYR A 93 21.18 -11.80 -2.24
N ARG A 94 20.26 -11.75 -1.26
CA ARG A 94 19.61 -12.95 -0.74
C ARG A 94 18.37 -13.25 -1.56
N GLU A 95 18.15 -14.53 -1.84
CA GLU A 95 16.99 -14.96 -2.62
C GLU A 95 15.69 -14.84 -1.80
N ILE A 96 14.67 -14.25 -2.41
CA ILE A 96 13.32 -14.17 -1.90
C ILE A 96 12.59 -15.46 -2.27
N ASN A 97 12.66 -16.44 -1.36
CA ASN A 97 12.04 -17.76 -1.51
C ASN A 97 10.61 -17.86 -0.94
N GLN A 98 10.02 -16.72 -0.58
CA GLN A 98 8.69 -16.68 0.03
C GLN A 98 7.61 -16.82 -1.05
N ASN A 99 6.62 -17.66 -0.79
CA ASN A 99 5.43 -17.73 -1.63
C ASN A 99 4.46 -16.59 -1.30
N ALA A 100 3.76 -16.12 -2.33
CA ALA A 100 2.75 -15.06 -2.22
C ALA A 100 1.32 -15.61 -1.99
N TYR A 101 1.19 -16.78 -1.34
CA TYR A 101 -0.10 -17.38 -1.04
C TYR A 101 -0.93 -16.45 -0.15
N ASP A 102 -2.00 -15.87 -0.71
CA ASP A 102 -2.85 -14.88 -0.04
C ASP A 102 -2.07 -13.70 0.58
N SER A 103 -1.23 -13.06 -0.25
CA SER A 103 -0.50 -11.86 0.16
C SER A 103 -1.42 -10.81 0.79
N LYS A 104 -1.03 -10.30 1.96
CA LYS A 104 -1.76 -9.20 2.61
C LYS A 104 -1.29 -7.84 2.09
N THR A 105 -2.11 -6.83 2.31
CA THR A 105 -1.76 -5.44 2.06
C THR A 105 -1.98 -4.60 3.32
N VAL A 106 -1.08 -3.65 3.54
CA VAL A 106 -1.18 -2.66 4.60
C VAL A 106 -0.96 -1.29 3.97
N LEU A 107 -2.01 -0.47 3.95
CA LEU A 107 -1.91 0.93 3.59
C LEU A 107 -1.88 1.77 4.87
N ILE A 108 -0.79 2.49 5.08
CA ILE A 108 -0.67 3.47 6.17
C ILE A 108 -0.86 4.85 5.56
N VAL A 109 -1.99 5.47 5.87
CA VAL A 109 -2.40 6.78 5.34
C VAL A 109 -3.11 7.56 6.44
N GLY A 110 -2.86 8.86 6.50
CA GLY A 110 -3.45 9.70 7.53
C GLY A 110 -3.22 11.18 7.29
N SER A 111 -4.09 11.99 7.88
CA SER A 111 -3.88 13.43 8.06
C SER A 111 -4.06 13.76 9.54
N TRP A 112 -2.97 14.06 10.25
CA TRP A 112 -3.07 14.45 11.67
C TRP A 112 -3.97 15.67 11.86
N GLU A 113 -3.91 16.61 10.92
CA GLU A 113 -4.78 17.79 10.97
C GLU A 113 -6.27 17.41 10.90
N GLN A 114 -6.67 16.48 10.03
CA GLN A 114 -8.06 16.06 9.90
C GLN A 114 -8.52 15.16 11.05
N VAL A 115 -7.60 14.48 11.74
CA VAL A 115 -7.89 13.65 12.91
C VAL A 115 -7.97 14.50 14.17
N ASP A 116 -6.97 15.35 14.43
CA ASP A 116 -6.84 16.10 15.68
C ASP A 116 -7.75 17.33 15.75
N LYS A 117 -8.10 17.91 14.61
CA LYS A 117 -9.03 19.06 14.54
C LYS A 117 -10.46 18.66 14.21
N ALA A 118 -10.78 17.37 14.21
CA ALA A 118 -12.16 16.93 14.04
C ALA A 118 -13.00 17.44 15.21
N VAL A 119 -13.91 18.38 14.95
CA VAL A 119 -14.90 18.81 15.93
C VAL A 119 -15.79 17.61 16.21
N GLU A 120 -15.87 17.18 17.48
CA GLU A 120 -16.80 16.12 17.87
C GLU A 120 -18.21 16.49 17.37
N PRO A 121 -18.89 15.59 16.63
CA PRO A 121 -20.25 15.88 16.22
C PRO A 121 -21.08 16.08 17.49
N PRO A 122 -21.93 17.14 17.55
CA PRO A 122 -22.79 17.34 18.70
C PRO A 122 -23.60 16.06 18.91
N GLY A 123 -23.44 15.44 20.09
CA GLY A 123 -24.09 14.18 20.41
C GLY A 123 -25.59 14.26 20.09
N ILE A 124 -26.12 13.21 19.47
CA ILE A 124 -27.55 13.10 19.20
C ILE A 124 -28.25 13.18 20.56
N LYS A 125 -28.99 14.27 20.80
CA LYS A 125 -29.87 14.42 21.95
C LYS A 125 -31.14 13.62 21.76
#